data_AF-A0A7X3QGL9-F1
#
_entry.id   AF-A0A7X3QGL9-F1
#
_cell.length_a   1.000
_cell.length_b   1.000
_cell.length_c   1.000
_cell.angle_alpha   90.00
_cell.angle_beta   90.00
_cell.angle_gamma   90.00
#
_symmetry.space_group_name_H-M   'P 1'
#
loop_
_entity.id
_entity.type
_entity.pdbx_description
1 polymer ?
#
loop_
_entity_poly.entity_id
_entity_poly.type
_entity_poly.pdbx_seq_one_letter_code
_entity_poly.pdbx_strand_id
1 'polypeptide(L)'
;ERDFVRRPTSPIEGIEVKVVRPQDMPALVAMGAFDIAVSGVDRLREHLAFFPGSPVEMALDLRRSRYRVGPVVHNDFPAETTQEALAIWSRLGRPVRIASEFPGLAEEWARELRLPHTAIIPIAGASEAFVPEDADILVEGTETGTSLRVNNLRMLDPFLDSTNCVIAATNPRTSRRDLLDMLLDRLRDGVRAAAAGEAEAVAQGAQGGA
;
A
#
# COMPACT_ATOMS: atom_id res chain seq x y z
N GLU A 1 9.99 -8.42 -24.42
CA GLU A 1 9.17 -8.61 -23.20
C GLU A 1 9.27 -10.05 -22.75
N ARG A 2 9.38 -10.31 -21.44
CA ARG A 2 9.42 -11.68 -20.89
C ARG A 2 8.01 -12.29 -20.94
N ASP A 3 7.93 -13.59 -21.19
CA ASP A 3 6.69 -14.39 -21.20
C ASP A 3 5.84 -14.16 -19.95
N PHE A 4 4.83 -13.30 -20.05
CA PHE A 4 3.91 -13.04 -18.96
C PHE A 4 2.82 -14.12 -18.91
N VAL A 5 2.89 -14.99 -17.91
CA VAL A 5 1.92 -16.07 -17.71
C VAL A 5 0.75 -15.60 -16.86
N ARG A 6 -0.40 -15.34 -17.49
CA ARG A 6 -1.64 -14.88 -16.82
C ARG A 6 -2.23 -15.89 -15.82
N ARG A 7 -2.00 -17.18 -16.06
CA ARG A 7 -2.50 -18.31 -15.26
C ARG A 7 -1.34 -19.24 -14.91
N PRO A 8 -0.50 -18.88 -13.93
CA PRO A 8 0.57 -19.75 -13.48
C PRO A 8 0.01 -21.07 -12.96
N THR A 9 0.72 -22.17 -13.20
CA THR A 9 0.38 -23.48 -12.65
C THR A 9 1.04 -23.66 -11.29
N SER A 10 0.29 -24.14 -10.30
CA SER A 10 0.84 -24.53 -9.00
C SER A 10 1.21 -26.02 -9.02
N PRO A 11 2.35 -26.42 -8.45
CA PRO A 11 2.65 -27.83 -8.21
C PRO A 11 1.83 -28.42 -7.04
N ILE A 12 1.15 -27.57 -6.26
CA ILE A 12 0.25 -28.01 -5.20
C ILE A 12 -1.12 -28.27 -5.81
N GLU A 13 -1.56 -29.53 -5.74
CA GLU A 13 -2.86 -29.95 -6.25
C GLU A 13 -4.02 -29.17 -5.60
N GLY A 14 -4.98 -28.74 -6.42
CA GLY A 14 -6.14 -27.97 -5.97
C GLY A 14 -5.91 -26.47 -5.83
N ILE A 15 -4.71 -25.97 -6.14
CA ILE A 15 -4.43 -24.52 -6.19
C ILE A 15 -4.50 -24.02 -7.64
N GLU A 16 -5.35 -23.01 -7.86
CA GLU A 16 -5.38 -22.23 -9.09
C GLU A 16 -4.80 -20.83 -8.86
N VAL A 17 -3.98 -20.36 -9.80
CA VAL A 17 -3.35 -19.03 -9.72
C VAL A 17 -3.78 -18.16 -10.89
N LYS A 18 -4.08 -16.90 -10.61
CA LYS A 18 -4.34 -15.86 -11.61
C LYS A 18 -3.55 -14.62 -11.28
N VAL A 19 -2.88 -14.05 -12.28
CA VAL A 19 -2.30 -12.72 -12.13
C VAL A 19 -3.39 -11.67 -12.31
N VAL A 20 -3.53 -10.80 -11.31
CA VAL A 20 -4.52 -9.74 -11.22
C VAL A 20 -3.79 -8.45 -10.86
N ARG A 21 -4.31 -7.28 -11.26
CA ARG A 21 -3.73 -6.01 -10.81
C ARG A 21 -3.97 -5.84 -9.31
N PRO A 22 -2.99 -5.38 -8.51
CA PRO A 22 -3.12 -5.30 -7.06
C PRO A 22 -4.36 -4.53 -6.58
N GLN A 23 -4.75 -3.44 -7.25
CA GLN A 23 -5.94 -2.64 -6.91
C GLN A 23 -7.27 -3.42 -7.02
N ASP A 24 -7.32 -4.44 -7.87
CA ASP A 24 -8.55 -5.21 -8.11
C ASP A 24 -8.66 -6.40 -7.12
N MET A 25 -7.57 -6.80 -6.47
CA MET A 25 -7.50 -8.02 -5.66
C MET A 25 -8.41 -7.99 -4.41
N PRO A 26 -8.47 -6.91 -3.60
CA PRO A 26 -9.32 -6.89 -2.41
C PRO A 26 -10.81 -7.10 -2.72
N ALA A 27 -11.32 -6.43 -3.75
CA ALA A 27 -12.70 -6.60 -4.19
C ALA A 27 -12.97 -8.03 -4.67
N LEU A 28 -12.05 -8.63 -5.42
CA LEU A 28 -12.22 -10.00 -5.91
C LEU A 28 -12.19 -11.04 -4.78
N VAL A 29 -11.38 -10.84 -3.75
CA VAL A 29 -11.40 -11.68 -2.54
C VAL A 29 -12.70 -11.47 -1.75
N ALA A 30 -13.10 -10.23 -1.53
CA ALA A 30 -14.35 -9.90 -0.83
C ALA A 30 -15.61 -10.49 -1.51
N MET A 31 -15.63 -10.55 -2.84
CA MET A 31 -16.72 -11.18 -3.61
C MET A 31 -16.68 -12.72 -3.59
N GLY A 32 -15.60 -13.32 -3.07
CA GLY A 32 -15.37 -14.76 -3.09
C GLY A 32 -14.94 -15.31 -4.46
N ALA A 33 -14.39 -14.46 -5.33
CA ALA A 33 -13.80 -14.90 -6.60
C ALA A 33 -12.40 -15.52 -6.41
N PHE A 34 -11.72 -15.15 -5.32
CA PHE A 34 -10.50 -15.81 -4.82
C PHE A 34 -10.65 -16.05 -3.32
N ASP A 35 -10.08 -17.16 -2.82
CA ASP A 35 -10.03 -17.42 -1.39
C ASP A 35 -9.03 -16.50 -0.68
N ILE A 36 -7.88 -16.28 -1.31
CA ILE A 36 -6.82 -15.36 -0.86
C ILE A 36 -6.16 -14.65 -2.05
N ALA A 37 -5.46 -13.56 -1.76
CA ALA A 37 -4.55 -12.91 -2.70
C ALA A 37 -3.28 -12.41 -2.00
N VAL A 38 -2.17 -12.34 -2.73
CA VAL A 38 -0.94 -11.66 -2.29
C VAL A 38 -0.95 -10.26 -2.89
N SER A 39 -1.14 -9.24 -2.06
CA SER A 39 -1.26 -7.83 -2.46
C SER A 39 -0.41 -6.94 -1.54
N GLY A 40 -0.65 -5.63 -1.54
CA GLY A 40 -0.05 -4.67 -0.61
C GLY A 40 -1.03 -4.27 0.51
N VAL A 41 -0.48 -3.96 1.69
CA VAL A 41 -1.26 -3.41 2.82
C VAL A 41 -1.97 -2.12 2.41
N ASP A 42 -1.33 -1.27 1.62
CA ASP A 42 -1.91 -0.08 0.99
C ASP A 42 -3.18 -0.39 0.20
N ARG A 43 -3.17 -1.44 -0.63
CA ARG A 43 -4.32 -1.81 -1.45
C ARG A 43 -5.49 -2.33 -0.62
N LEU A 44 -5.19 -3.11 0.42
CA LEU A 44 -6.21 -3.52 1.38
C LEU A 44 -6.81 -2.33 2.11
N ARG A 45 -5.96 -1.42 2.62
CA ARG A 45 -6.39 -0.24 3.38
C ARG A 45 -7.20 0.72 2.52
N GLU A 46 -6.77 0.97 1.29
CA GLU A 46 -7.51 1.76 0.30
C GLU A 46 -8.91 1.18 0.02
N HIS A 47 -8.99 -0.14 -0.16
CA HIS A 47 -10.28 -0.81 -0.34
C HIS A 47 -11.19 -0.65 0.89
N LEU A 48 -10.64 -0.82 2.09
CA LEU A 48 -11.40 -0.70 3.34
C LEU A 48 -11.79 0.75 3.68
N ALA A 49 -11.04 1.74 3.21
CA ALA A 49 -11.41 3.15 3.33
C ALA A 49 -12.72 3.44 2.57
N PHE A 50 -12.89 2.85 1.39
CA PHE A 50 -14.16 2.94 0.63
C PHE A 50 -15.24 2.00 1.15
N PHE A 51 -14.85 0.80 1.61
CA PHE A 51 -15.79 -0.25 2.00
C PHE A 51 -15.45 -0.80 3.39
N PRO A 52 -15.73 -0.05 4.49
CA PRO A 52 -15.35 -0.47 5.84
C PRO A 52 -15.95 -1.80 6.29
N GLY A 53 -17.11 -2.19 5.73
CA GLY A 53 -17.78 -3.46 6.00
C GLY A 53 -17.46 -4.58 5.01
N SER A 54 -16.48 -4.40 4.11
CA SER A 54 -16.12 -5.42 3.13
C SER A 54 -15.58 -6.68 3.82
N PRO A 55 -16.01 -7.89 3.43
CA PRO A 55 -15.60 -9.15 4.09
C PRO A 55 -14.22 -9.63 3.62
N VAL A 56 -13.20 -8.77 3.76
CA VAL A 56 -11.80 -9.04 3.42
C VAL A 56 -10.90 -8.50 4.51
N GLU A 57 -9.90 -9.27 4.88
CA GLU A 57 -8.96 -8.92 5.95
C GLU A 57 -7.53 -9.30 5.60
N MET A 58 -6.58 -8.73 6.34
CA MET A 58 -5.19 -9.15 6.26
C MET A 58 -5.01 -10.44 7.07
N ALA A 59 -4.82 -11.56 6.38
CA ALA A 59 -4.56 -12.85 7.02
C ALA A 59 -3.10 -12.99 7.50
N LEU A 60 -2.16 -12.33 6.79
CA LEU A 60 -0.73 -12.36 7.10
C LEU A 60 0.00 -11.16 6.49
N ASP A 61 0.80 -10.44 7.28
CA ASP A 61 1.80 -9.51 6.76
C ASP A 61 3.07 -10.30 6.37
N LEU A 62 3.51 -10.19 5.11
CA LEU A 62 4.70 -10.87 4.60
C LEU A 62 6.00 -10.09 4.91
N ARG A 63 5.90 -8.83 5.35
CA ARG A 63 7.03 -7.99 5.77
C ARG A 63 8.10 -7.75 4.70
N ARG A 64 7.74 -7.95 3.43
CA ARG A 64 8.59 -7.72 2.25
C ARG A 64 8.12 -6.48 1.49
N SER A 65 8.98 -5.98 0.60
CA SER A 65 8.68 -4.85 -0.31
C SER A 65 8.17 -3.64 0.46
N ARG A 66 8.95 -3.20 1.46
CA ARG A 66 8.57 -2.11 2.35
C ARG A 66 8.64 -0.77 1.63
N TYR A 67 7.59 0.02 1.70
CA TYR A 67 7.58 1.39 1.20
C TYR A 67 6.60 2.23 2.00
N ARG A 68 6.66 3.57 1.86
CA ARG A 68 5.82 4.50 2.62
C ARG A 68 4.84 5.21 1.72
N VAL A 69 3.63 5.46 2.21
CA VAL A 69 2.63 6.30 1.57
C VAL A 69 2.47 7.57 2.39
N GLY A 70 2.44 8.71 1.70
CA GLY A 70 2.39 10.00 2.36
C GLY A 70 2.09 11.16 1.41
N PRO A 71 1.89 12.36 1.98
CA PRO A 71 1.76 13.60 1.22
C PRO A 71 3.10 13.98 0.60
N VAL A 72 3.05 14.35 -0.67
CA VAL A 72 4.15 14.75 -1.52
C VAL A 72 3.87 16.15 -2.04
N VAL A 73 4.88 17.00 -1.99
CA VAL A 73 4.84 18.40 -2.42
C VAL A 73 6.04 18.71 -3.32
N HIS A 74 5.96 19.78 -4.09
CA HIS A 74 7.10 20.32 -4.83
C HIS A 74 8.19 20.81 -3.86
N ASN A 75 9.47 20.74 -4.26
CA ASN A 75 10.57 21.17 -3.40
C ASN A 75 10.55 22.66 -3.02
N ASP A 76 9.89 23.50 -3.81
CA ASP A 76 9.74 24.93 -3.50
C ASP A 76 8.59 25.23 -2.53
N PHE A 77 7.80 24.21 -2.14
CA PHE A 77 6.73 24.39 -1.16
C PHE A 77 7.32 24.80 0.20
N PRO A 78 6.82 25.83 0.89
CA PRO A 78 7.49 26.40 2.07
C PRO A 78 7.12 25.67 3.37
N ALA A 79 7.28 24.35 3.41
CA ALA A 79 7.09 23.52 4.60
C ALA A 79 7.91 22.21 4.54
N GLU A 80 8.50 21.82 5.65
CA GLU A 80 9.27 20.56 5.77
C GLU A 80 8.45 19.46 6.45
N THR A 81 7.40 19.83 7.19
CA THR A 81 6.50 18.88 7.87
C THR A 81 5.05 19.05 7.42
N THR A 82 4.25 18.01 7.62
CA THR A 82 2.80 18.04 7.39
C THR A 82 2.13 19.09 8.28
N GLN A 83 2.62 19.30 9.50
CA GLN A 83 2.09 20.30 10.43
C GLN A 83 2.31 21.74 9.93
N GLU A 84 3.50 22.04 9.39
CA GLU A 84 3.79 23.34 8.76
C GLU A 84 2.94 23.54 7.51
N ALA A 85 2.83 22.50 6.68
CA ALA A 85 2.04 22.50 5.46
C ALA A 85 0.55 22.76 5.74
N LEU A 86 0.00 22.17 6.80
CA LEU A 86 -1.39 22.36 7.23
C LEU A 86 -1.72 23.84 7.49
N ALA A 87 -0.78 24.60 8.07
CA ALA A 87 -0.96 26.03 8.31
C ALA A 87 -1.08 26.82 6.99
N ILE A 88 -0.43 26.38 5.93
CA ILE A 88 -0.50 27.00 4.60
C ILE A 88 -1.78 26.58 3.89
N TRP A 89 -2.04 25.27 3.80
CA TRP A 89 -3.21 24.71 3.12
C TRP A 89 -4.54 25.25 3.68
N SER A 90 -4.62 25.42 5.01
CA SER A 90 -5.82 25.97 5.67
C SER A 90 -6.13 27.43 5.31
N ARG A 91 -5.17 28.16 4.71
CA ARG A 91 -5.30 29.57 4.35
C ARG A 91 -5.47 29.81 2.85
N LEU A 92 -5.59 28.76 2.03
CA LEU A 92 -5.71 28.89 0.57
C LEU A 92 -6.99 29.61 0.11
N GLY A 93 -8.03 29.68 0.95
CA GLY A 93 -9.31 30.31 0.59
C GLY A 93 -10.10 29.57 -0.50
N ARG A 94 -9.62 28.40 -0.93
CA ARG A 94 -10.24 27.47 -1.88
C ARG A 94 -10.01 26.04 -1.39
N PRO A 95 -10.70 25.03 -1.95
CA PRO A 95 -10.42 23.66 -1.60
C PRO A 95 -8.97 23.27 -1.85
N VAL A 96 -8.40 22.49 -0.94
CA VAL A 96 -7.09 21.85 -1.08
C VAL A 96 -7.24 20.69 -2.05
N ARG A 97 -6.54 20.75 -3.18
CA ARG A 97 -6.58 19.73 -4.23
C ARG A 97 -5.58 18.63 -3.92
N ILE A 98 -6.06 17.40 -3.75
CA ILE A 98 -5.24 16.24 -3.43
C ILE A 98 -5.34 15.24 -4.58
N ALA A 99 -4.29 15.11 -5.38
CA ALA A 99 -4.17 14.03 -6.35
C ALA A 99 -3.69 12.76 -5.64
N SER A 100 -4.28 11.60 -5.93
CA SER A 100 -3.90 10.35 -5.27
C SER A 100 -4.18 9.11 -6.10
N GLU A 101 -3.25 8.15 -6.08
CA GLU A 101 -3.52 6.75 -6.48
C GLU A 101 -4.28 5.98 -5.39
N PHE A 102 -4.38 6.56 -4.20
CA PHE A 102 -5.08 6.07 -3.01
C PHE A 102 -6.13 7.10 -2.53
N PRO A 103 -7.16 7.40 -3.34
CA PRO A 103 -8.15 8.42 -3.00
C PRO A 103 -8.86 8.18 -1.66
N GLY A 104 -9.14 6.94 -1.28
CA GLY A 104 -9.76 6.61 0.01
C GLY A 104 -8.84 6.94 1.18
N LEU A 105 -7.57 6.53 1.10
CA LEU A 105 -6.57 6.89 2.12
C LEU A 105 -6.30 8.39 2.18
N ALA A 106 -6.29 9.07 1.04
CA ALA A 106 -6.13 10.52 0.98
C ALA A 106 -7.29 11.26 1.68
N GLU A 107 -8.52 10.78 1.50
CA GLU A 107 -9.71 11.31 2.18
C GLU A 107 -9.66 11.06 3.69
N GLU A 108 -9.30 9.85 4.13
CA GLU A 108 -9.11 9.52 5.54
C GLU A 108 -8.05 10.42 6.19
N TRP A 109 -6.87 10.53 5.57
CA TRP A 109 -5.78 11.37 6.03
C TRP A 109 -6.17 12.85 6.11
N ALA A 110 -6.85 13.39 5.09
CA ALA A 110 -7.33 14.76 5.10
C ALA A 110 -8.34 15.02 6.23
N ARG A 111 -9.23 14.06 6.49
CA ARG A 111 -10.20 14.12 7.57
C ARG A 111 -9.52 14.08 8.94
N GLU A 112 -8.51 13.25 9.13
CA GLU A 112 -7.72 13.17 10.36
C GLU A 112 -7.00 14.47 10.67
N LEU A 113 -6.41 15.11 9.65
CA LEU A 113 -5.78 16.42 9.76
C LEU A 113 -6.78 17.59 9.87
N ARG A 114 -8.08 17.32 9.71
CA ARG A 114 -9.14 18.34 9.67
C ARG A 114 -8.86 19.41 8.62
N LEU A 115 -8.33 19.00 7.46
CA LEU A 115 -8.08 19.91 6.34
C LEU A 115 -9.41 20.53 5.88
N PRO A 116 -9.54 21.87 5.91
CA PRO A 116 -10.79 22.52 5.54
C PRO A 116 -10.97 22.44 4.01
N HIS A 117 -12.10 21.88 3.58
CA HIS A 117 -12.50 21.76 2.17
C HIS A 117 -11.45 21.08 1.30
N THR A 118 -11.54 19.78 1.08
CA THR A 118 -10.65 19.05 0.17
C THR A 118 -11.35 18.66 -1.12
N ALA A 119 -10.59 18.64 -2.21
CA ALA A 119 -11.00 18.07 -3.48
C ALA A 119 -10.05 16.92 -3.81
N ILE A 120 -10.54 15.68 -3.68
CA ILE A 120 -9.77 14.48 -4.02
C ILE A 120 -9.85 14.26 -5.53
N ILE A 121 -8.69 14.09 -6.18
CA ILE A 121 -8.53 13.86 -7.61
C ILE A 121 -7.93 12.45 -7.76
N PRO A 122 -8.75 11.43 -8.06
CA PRO A 122 -8.25 10.08 -8.32
C PRO A 122 -7.38 10.08 -9.58
N ILE A 123 -6.20 9.48 -9.50
CA ILE A 123 -5.26 9.34 -10.63
C ILE A 123 -4.80 7.89 -10.78
N ALA A 124 -4.29 7.57 -11.97
CA ALA A 124 -3.76 6.24 -12.29
C ALA A 124 -2.47 6.40 -13.10
N GLY A 125 -1.34 6.51 -12.40
CA GLY A 125 -0.02 6.78 -12.99
C GLY A 125 0.23 8.22 -13.41
N ALA A 126 1.50 8.52 -13.77
CA ALA A 126 2.02 9.86 -14.07
C ALA A 126 1.67 10.89 -12.98
N SER A 127 1.72 10.43 -11.73
CA SER A 127 1.32 11.12 -10.50
C SER A 127 2.13 12.39 -10.27
N GLU A 128 3.41 12.37 -10.60
CA GLU A 128 4.33 13.45 -10.30
C GLU A 128 4.02 14.75 -11.07
N ALA A 129 3.35 14.64 -12.22
CA ALA A 129 3.00 15.80 -13.06
C ALA A 129 1.88 16.67 -12.49
N PHE A 130 1.17 16.21 -11.45
CA PHE A 130 0.06 16.97 -10.87
C PHE A 130 0.52 18.11 -9.97
N VAL A 131 1.69 17.99 -9.33
CA VAL A 131 2.14 18.96 -8.34
C VAL A 131 3.27 19.82 -8.92
N PRO A 132 3.18 21.17 -8.82
CA PRO A 132 2.17 21.96 -8.11
C PRO A 132 0.96 22.46 -8.94
N GLU A 133 0.95 22.27 -10.26
CA GLU A 133 0.02 22.97 -11.16
C GLU A 133 -1.44 22.52 -10.97
N ASP A 134 -1.68 21.21 -11.00
CA ASP A 134 -3.01 20.60 -11.03
C ASP A 134 -3.50 20.13 -9.64
N ALA A 135 -2.60 19.96 -8.68
CA ALA A 135 -2.87 19.61 -7.30
C ALA A 135 -1.91 20.32 -6.31
N ASP A 136 -2.39 20.53 -5.08
CA ASP A 136 -1.58 21.11 -4.00
C ASP A 136 -0.79 20.04 -3.25
N ILE A 137 -1.29 18.82 -3.29
CA ILE A 137 -0.75 17.64 -2.61
C ILE A 137 -0.87 16.45 -3.56
N LEU A 138 0.18 15.66 -3.65
CA LEU A 138 0.14 14.32 -4.22
C LEU A 138 0.21 13.31 -3.07
N VAL A 139 -0.71 12.36 -2.98
CA VAL A 139 -0.62 11.24 -2.04
C VAL A 139 -0.14 10.02 -2.80
N GLU A 140 1.09 9.59 -2.52
CA GLU A 140 1.78 8.55 -3.28
C GLU A 140 2.67 7.67 -2.39
N GLY A 141 2.89 6.44 -2.87
CA GLY A 141 3.83 5.49 -2.30
C GLY A 141 5.25 5.66 -2.83
N THR A 142 6.25 5.66 -1.97
CA THR A 142 7.66 5.66 -2.38
C THR A 142 8.51 4.69 -1.56
N GLU A 143 9.36 3.92 -2.25
CA GLU A 143 10.32 3.00 -1.62
C GLU A 143 11.63 3.71 -1.31
N THR A 144 12.30 4.25 -2.34
CA THR A 144 13.63 4.89 -2.22
C THR A 144 13.59 6.42 -2.34
N GLY A 145 12.41 7.00 -2.63
CA GLY A 145 12.26 8.42 -2.95
C GLY A 145 12.84 8.83 -4.30
N THR A 146 13.38 7.90 -5.09
CA THR A 146 14.08 8.23 -6.35
C THR A 146 13.16 8.90 -7.36
N SER A 147 11.93 8.38 -7.55
CA SER A 147 10.94 8.98 -8.47
C SER A 147 10.60 10.42 -8.07
N LEU A 148 10.42 10.66 -6.77
CA LEU A 148 10.10 12.00 -6.27
C LEU A 148 11.24 12.98 -6.55
N ARG A 149 12.48 12.59 -6.24
CA ARG A 149 13.65 13.46 -6.43
C ARG A 149 13.86 13.85 -7.89
N VAL A 150 13.72 12.92 -8.84
CA VAL A 150 13.90 13.23 -10.27
C VAL A 150 12.82 14.16 -10.83
N ASN A 151 11.66 14.23 -10.16
CA ASN A 151 10.57 15.13 -10.49
C ASN A 151 10.51 16.39 -9.60
N ASN A 152 11.59 16.70 -8.86
CA ASN A 152 11.66 17.84 -7.94
C ASN A 152 10.57 17.86 -6.84
N LEU A 153 10.17 16.67 -6.39
CA LEU A 153 9.20 16.47 -5.33
C LEU A 153 9.87 15.93 -4.07
N ARG A 154 9.20 16.13 -2.93
CA ARG A 154 9.54 15.49 -1.66
C ARG A 154 8.29 15.06 -0.90
N MET A 155 8.42 13.97 -0.15
CA MET A 155 7.41 13.53 0.81
C MET A 155 7.59 14.30 2.13
N LEU A 156 6.49 14.75 2.73
CA LEU A 156 6.46 15.27 4.10
C LEU A 156 6.36 14.09 5.09
N ASP A 157 5.45 14.13 6.06
CA ASP A 157 5.30 13.05 7.05
C ASP A 157 4.45 11.90 6.48
N PRO A 158 5.03 10.71 6.21
CA PRO A 158 4.26 9.55 5.75
C PRO A 158 3.27 9.08 6.83
N PHE A 159 2.11 8.62 6.40
CA PHE A 159 1.05 8.14 7.30
C PHE A 159 0.83 6.63 7.24
N LEU A 160 1.43 5.94 6.27
CA LEU A 160 1.33 4.48 6.15
C LEU A 160 2.67 3.87 5.73
N ASP A 161 3.15 2.92 6.53
CA ASP A 161 4.15 1.93 6.09
C ASP A 161 3.43 0.75 5.45
N SER A 162 3.68 0.49 4.17
CA SER A 162 3.11 -0.63 3.44
C SER A 162 4.14 -1.75 3.23
N THR A 163 3.63 -2.97 3.22
CA THR A 163 4.34 -4.22 2.91
C THR A 163 3.47 -5.07 2.00
N ASN A 164 4.06 -6.10 1.39
CA ASN A 164 3.26 -7.16 0.81
C ASN A 164 2.55 -7.96 1.92
N CYS A 165 1.30 -8.35 1.68
CA CYS A 165 0.49 -9.12 2.60
C CYS A 165 -0.35 -10.18 1.87
N VAL A 166 -0.80 -11.18 2.63
CA VAL A 166 -1.87 -12.09 2.22
C VAL A 166 -3.18 -11.50 2.73
N ILE A 167 -4.10 -11.26 1.81
CA ILE A 167 -5.48 -10.91 2.12
C ILE A 167 -6.37 -12.13 1.92
N ALA A 168 -7.38 -12.28 2.77
CA ALA A 168 -8.32 -13.40 2.73
C ALA A 168 -9.75 -12.90 2.94
N ALA A 169 -10.73 -13.65 2.44
CA ALA A 169 -12.11 -13.41 2.78
C ALA A 169 -12.35 -13.76 4.26
N THR A 170 -13.08 -12.92 5.00
CA THR A 170 -13.39 -13.19 6.42
C THR A 170 -14.18 -14.49 6.60
N ASN A 171 -14.96 -14.88 5.58
CA ASN A 171 -15.60 -16.19 5.51
C ASN A 171 -15.34 -16.85 4.15
N PRO A 172 -14.26 -17.64 4.03
CA PRO A 172 -13.91 -18.31 2.77
C PRO A 172 -15.02 -19.26 2.29
N ARG A 173 -15.31 -19.20 0.99
CA ARG A 173 -16.34 -20.05 0.36
C ARG A 173 -15.83 -21.41 -0.09
N THR A 174 -14.51 -21.59 -0.18
CA THR A 174 -13.91 -22.85 -0.57
C THR A 174 -14.31 -24.01 0.35
N SER A 175 -14.55 -25.16 -0.25
CA SER A 175 -14.69 -26.44 0.45
C SER A 175 -13.34 -27.03 0.88
N ARG A 176 -12.23 -26.52 0.34
CA ARG A 176 -10.85 -26.98 0.60
C ARG A 176 -10.20 -26.15 1.71
N ARG A 177 -10.88 -26.05 2.87
CA ARG A 177 -10.37 -25.27 4.01
C ARG A 177 -9.04 -25.80 4.55
N ASP A 178 -8.87 -27.12 4.51
CA ASP A 178 -7.60 -27.80 4.84
C ASP A 178 -6.42 -27.31 3.99
N LEU A 179 -6.64 -27.14 2.68
CA LEU A 179 -5.62 -26.65 1.75
C LEU A 179 -5.32 -25.17 1.98
N LEU A 180 -6.36 -24.36 2.23
CA LEU A 180 -6.21 -22.94 2.57
C LEU A 180 -5.41 -22.75 3.86
N ASP A 181 -5.77 -23.46 4.93
CA ASP A 181 -5.11 -23.38 6.23
C ASP A 181 -3.64 -23.82 6.10
N MET A 182 -3.39 -24.94 5.42
CA MET A 182 -2.03 -25.42 5.15
C MET A 182 -1.18 -24.38 4.40
N LEU A 183 -1.76 -23.71 3.38
CA LEU A 183 -1.04 -22.69 2.63
C LEU A 183 -0.71 -21.46 3.50
N LEU A 184 -1.67 -21.00 4.30
CA LEU A 184 -1.46 -19.88 5.23
C LEU A 184 -0.40 -20.22 6.28
N ASP A 185 -0.41 -21.44 6.82
CA ASP A 185 0.59 -21.88 7.79
C ASP A 185 1.98 -21.96 7.19
N ARG A 186 2.12 -22.50 5.97
CA ARG A 186 3.42 -22.50 5.26
C ARG A 186 3.94 -21.09 5.02
N LEU A 187 3.07 -20.14 4.66
CA LEU A 187 3.47 -18.74 4.49
C LEU A 187 3.88 -18.11 5.82
N ARG A 188 3.16 -18.38 6.92
CA ARG A 188 3.52 -17.93 8.28
C ARG A 188 4.89 -18.45 8.70
N ASP A 189 5.15 -19.73 8.47
CA ASP A 189 6.44 -20.34 8.80
C ASP A 189 7.58 -19.74 7.96
N GLY A 190 7.33 -19.48 6.68
CA GLY A 190 8.27 -18.75 5.81
C GLY A 190 8.61 -17.36 6.35
N VAL A 191 7.61 -16.61 6.82
CA VAL A 191 7.82 -15.28 7.44
C VAL A 191 8.64 -15.38 8.73
N ARG A 192 8.34 -16.36 9.59
CA ARG A 192 9.08 -16.59 10.85
C ARG A 192 10.54 -16.96 10.59
N ALA A 193 10.78 -17.87 9.65
CA ALA A 193 12.14 -18.30 9.29
C ALA A 193 12.97 -17.14 8.71
N ALA A 194 12.36 -16.30 7.85
CA ALA A 194 13.02 -15.12 7.32
C ALA A 194 13.41 -14.12 8.43
N ALA A 195 12.51 -13.87 9.39
CA ALA A 195 12.78 -12.96 10.50
C ALA A 195 13.89 -13.47 11.44
N ALA A 196 13.95 -14.78 11.68
CA ALA A 196 15.03 -15.39 12.48
C ALA A 196 16.40 -15.24 11.79
N GLY A 197 16.48 -15.49 10.48
CA GLY A 197 17.72 -15.30 9.71
C GLY A 197 18.19 -13.84 9.67
N GLU A 198 17.26 -12.89 9.59
CA GLU A 198 17.59 -11.45 9.66
C GLU A 198 18.14 -11.07 11.04
N ALA A 199 17.55 -11.58 12.13
CA ALA A 199 18.04 -11.31 13.50
C ALA A 199 19.44 -11.92 13.75
N GLU A 200 19.70 -13.12 13.25
CA GLU A 200 21.02 -13.76 13.32
C GLU A 200 22.08 -13.00 12.52
N ALA A 201 21.75 -12.54 11.31
CA ALA A 201 22.66 -11.74 10.48
C ALA A 201 23.03 -10.40 11.16
N VAL A 202 22.07 -9.73 11.80
CA VAL A 202 22.31 -8.50 12.56
C VAL A 202 23.20 -8.77 13.78
N ALA A 203 22.97 -9.86 14.51
CA ALA A 203 23.78 -10.25 15.66
C ALA A 203 25.23 -10.59 15.28
N GLN A 204 25.45 -11.26 14.15
CA GLN A 204 26.77 -11.60 13.64
C GLN A 204 27.51 -10.38 13.06
N GLY A 205 26.79 -9.46 12.40
CA GLY A 205 27.35 -8.20 11.91
C GLY A 205 27.82 -7.26 13.02
N ALA A 206 27.14 -7.29 14.18
CA ALA A 206 27.54 -6.52 15.36
C ALA A 206 28.81 -7.07 16.07
N GLN A 207 29.13 -8.35 15.89
CA GLN A 207 30.31 -8.99 16.50
C GLN A 207 31.58 -8.89 15.63
N GLY A 208 31.46 -8.59 14.34
CA GLY A 208 32.60 -8.48 13.41
C GLY A 208 33.15 -7.06 13.21
N GLY A 209 32.60 -6.06 13.91
CA GLY A 209 32.99 -4.64 13.80
C GLY A 209 33.72 -4.07 15.03
N ALA A 210 34.21 -4.93 15.93
CA ALA A 210 34.96 -4.56 17.13
C ALA A 210 36.46 -4.89 16.99
#